data_AF-A0A167CC97-F1
#
_entry.id   AF-A0A167CC97-F1
#
_cell.length_a   1.000
_cell.length_b   1.000
_cell.length_c   1.000
_cell.angle_alpha   90.00
_cell.angle_beta   90.00
_cell.angle_gamma   90.00
#
_symmetry.space_group_name_H-M   'P 1'
#
loop_
_entity.id
_entity.type
_entity.pdbx_description
1 polymer ?
#
loop_
_entity_poly.entity_id
_entity_poly.type
_entity_poly.pdbx_seq_one_letter_code
_entity_poly.pdbx_strand_id
1 'polypeptide(L)'
;MSYVGGRSPQVGAGGFTLGGGTSPFANKYGWALDNVYEYEVVLANGTVVTASETLNPDLYFALRGGGSNFGIVTAFTVRVFQQGRVMSSRATYVPDQTERALDNAFELFTKPGLADDENMGFDMYYAYNQAEGEFILTGSEWYEKPVASPPVCDAIRQVPTTRRSTTLATMANLTSVSQQLHRSSLVRNAFCVAFSPFANPKS
;
A
#
# COMPACT_ATOMS: atom_id res chain seq x y z
N MET A 1 -8.07 -15.71 -5.01
CA MET A 1 -8.75 -14.40 -5.17
C MET A 1 -8.24 -13.46 -4.08
N SER A 2 -8.13 -12.17 -4.37
CA SER A 2 -7.72 -11.11 -3.45
C SER A 2 -8.52 -9.83 -3.75
N TYR A 3 -8.49 -8.86 -2.85
CA TYR A 3 -9.01 -7.51 -3.06
C TYR A 3 -7.93 -6.47 -2.69
N VAL A 4 -8.19 -5.18 -2.97
CA VAL A 4 -7.29 -4.07 -2.62
C VAL A 4 -7.37 -3.79 -1.12
N GLY A 5 -6.46 -4.39 -0.34
CA GLY A 5 -6.39 -4.27 1.11
C GLY A 5 -5.11 -3.60 1.61
N GLY A 6 -5.05 -3.36 2.93
CA GLY A 6 -3.87 -2.79 3.58
C GLY A 6 -2.67 -3.74 3.62
N ARG A 7 -1.47 -3.17 3.79
CA ARG A 7 -0.18 -3.91 3.88
C ARG A 7 0.02 -4.65 5.21
N SER A 8 -0.84 -4.38 6.19
CA SER A 8 -0.84 -5.02 7.51
C SER A 8 -2.23 -5.61 7.79
N PRO A 9 -2.33 -6.87 8.25
CA PRO A 9 -3.62 -7.51 8.52
C PRO A 9 -4.38 -6.90 9.70
N GLN A 10 -3.74 -6.08 10.54
CA GLN A 10 -4.40 -5.43 11.67
C GLN A 10 -5.15 -4.15 11.29
N VAL A 11 -4.92 -3.64 10.07
CA VAL A 11 -5.60 -2.43 9.60
C VAL A 11 -7.08 -2.75 9.39
N GLY A 12 -7.95 -2.01 10.06
CA GLY A 12 -9.38 -2.15 9.90
C GLY A 12 -9.82 -1.78 8.48
N ALA A 13 -10.54 -2.68 7.81
CA ALA A 13 -10.98 -2.47 6.42
C ALA A 13 -11.86 -1.22 6.25
N GLY A 14 -12.72 -0.91 7.23
CA GLY A 14 -13.62 0.25 7.15
C GLY A 14 -12.87 1.58 7.07
N GLY A 15 -12.02 1.88 8.06
CA GLY A 15 -11.25 3.13 8.07
C GLY A 15 -10.25 3.23 6.91
N PHE A 16 -9.63 2.11 6.53
CA PHE A 16 -8.71 2.05 5.39
C PHE A 16 -9.41 2.40 4.07
N THR A 17 -10.54 1.76 3.79
CA THR A 17 -11.28 1.97 2.55
C THR A 17 -11.92 3.35 2.51
N LEU A 18 -12.58 3.79 3.58
CA LEU A 18 -13.28 5.10 3.61
C LEU A 18 -12.33 6.30 3.60
N GLY A 19 -11.07 6.11 4.01
CA GLY A 19 -10.04 7.14 3.96
C GLY A 19 -9.22 7.18 2.66
N GLY A 20 -9.44 6.25 1.72
CA GLY A 20 -8.60 6.08 0.54
C GLY A 20 -8.10 4.66 0.41
N GLY A 21 -7.09 4.36 1.23
CA GLY A 21 -6.51 3.03 1.35
C GLY A 21 -5.56 2.69 0.22
N THR A 22 -4.27 2.98 0.41
CA THR A 22 -3.24 2.62 -0.57
C THR A 22 -2.78 1.18 -0.37
N SER A 23 -2.75 0.43 -1.46
CA SER A 23 -2.27 -0.96 -1.52
C SER A 23 -0.94 -1.02 -2.28
N PRO A 24 -0.11 -2.07 -2.09
CA PRO A 24 1.03 -2.34 -2.97
C PRO A 24 0.68 -2.36 -4.46
N PHE A 25 -0.57 -2.68 -4.80
CA PHE A 25 -1.05 -2.79 -6.18
C PHE A 25 -1.93 -1.61 -6.59
N ALA A 26 -1.83 -0.48 -5.90
CA ALA A 26 -2.59 0.72 -6.23
C ALA A 26 -2.32 1.21 -7.66
N ASN A 27 -1.11 0.99 -8.19
CA ASN A 27 -0.74 1.34 -9.56
C ASN A 27 -1.56 0.59 -10.63
N LYS A 28 -2.07 -0.60 -10.30
CA LYS A 28 -2.85 -1.44 -11.22
C LYS A 28 -4.35 -1.38 -10.97
N TYR A 29 -4.74 -1.37 -9.70
CA TYR A 29 -6.15 -1.49 -9.31
C TYR A 29 -6.74 -0.20 -8.74
N GLY A 30 -5.97 0.87 -8.59
CA GLY A 30 -6.41 2.07 -7.88
C GLY A 30 -6.42 1.89 -6.36
N TRP A 31 -6.97 2.86 -5.65
CA TRP A 31 -7.07 2.84 -4.20
C TRP A 31 -8.21 1.93 -3.75
N ALA A 32 -8.25 1.59 -2.46
CA ALA A 32 -9.30 0.72 -1.94
C ALA A 32 -10.70 1.31 -2.15
N LEU A 33 -10.86 2.63 -2.01
CA LEU A 33 -12.12 3.33 -2.28
C LEU A 33 -12.61 3.22 -3.74
N ASP A 34 -11.69 3.11 -4.71
CA ASP A 34 -12.01 3.01 -6.14
C ASP A 34 -12.62 1.63 -6.47
N ASN A 35 -12.37 0.65 -5.60
CA ASN A 35 -12.76 -0.73 -5.78
C ASN A 35 -14.06 -1.09 -5.05
N VAL A 36 -14.75 -0.13 -4.43
CA VAL A 36 -16.04 -0.37 -3.78
C VAL A 36 -17.19 -0.10 -4.74
N TYR A 37 -18.04 -1.11 -4.96
CA TYR A 37 -19.27 -0.99 -5.76
C TYR A 37 -20.43 -0.44 -4.94
N GLU A 38 -20.52 -0.82 -3.67
CA GLU A 38 -21.66 -0.50 -2.82
C GLU A 38 -21.26 -0.43 -1.34
N TYR A 39 -21.90 0.49 -0.61
CA TYR A 39 -21.84 0.59 0.85
C TYR A 39 -23.24 0.37 1.45
N GLU A 40 -23.33 -0.39 2.52
CA GLU A 40 -24.48 -0.37 3.42
C GLU A 40 -24.17 0.58 4.59
N VAL A 41 -25.04 1.56 4.82
CA VAL A 41 -24.77 2.67 5.72
C VAL A 41 -25.94 2.89 6.67
N VAL A 42 -25.65 2.96 7.97
CA VAL A 42 -26.59 3.42 8.99
C VAL A 42 -26.42 4.92 9.16
N LEU A 43 -27.45 5.69 8.79
CA LEU A 43 -27.47 7.15 8.91
C LEU A 43 -27.74 7.58 10.36
N ALA A 44 -27.50 8.87 10.66
CA ALA A 44 -27.68 9.43 12.00
C ALA A 44 -29.12 9.34 12.55
N ASN A 45 -30.12 9.26 11.67
CA ASN A 45 -31.52 9.03 12.03
C ASN A 45 -31.86 7.54 12.28
N GLY A 46 -30.88 6.64 12.19
CA GLY A 46 -31.04 5.20 12.36
C GLY A 46 -31.52 4.43 11.13
N THR A 47 -31.77 5.09 9.99
CA THR A 47 -32.17 4.39 8.76
C THR A 47 -30.97 3.74 8.08
N VAL A 48 -31.16 2.52 7.58
CA VAL A 48 -30.18 1.81 6.76
C VAL A 48 -30.41 2.15 5.29
N VAL A 49 -29.37 2.61 4.61
CA VAL A 49 -29.40 2.94 3.19
C VAL A 49 -28.28 2.26 2.43
N THR A 50 -28.50 2.04 1.15
CA THR A 50 -27.50 1.54 0.21
C THR A 50 -26.94 2.69 -0.60
N ALA A 51 -25.62 2.84 -0.64
CA ALA A 51 -24.94 3.85 -1.45
C ALA A 51 -24.10 3.19 -2.57
N SER A 52 -24.41 3.50 -3.81
CA SER A 52 -23.75 3.03 -5.05
C SER A 52 -23.78 4.13 -6.11
N GLU A 53 -23.25 3.87 -7.31
CA GLU A 53 -23.34 4.82 -8.44
C GLU A 53 -24.79 5.15 -8.85
N THR A 54 -25.75 4.28 -8.54
CA THR A 54 -27.16 4.43 -8.94
C THR A 54 -28.11 4.68 -7.77
N LEU A 55 -27.68 4.42 -6.53
CA LEU A 55 -28.47 4.60 -5.31
C LEU A 55 -27.72 5.52 -4.34
N ASN A 56 -28.31 6.66 -3.94
CA ASN A 56 -27.63 7.67 -3.11
C ASN A 56 -26.21 8.01 -3.62
N PRO A 57 -26.06 8.44 -4.90
CA PRO A 57 -24.77 8.62 -5.55
C PRO A 57 -23.91 9.73 -4.91
N ASP A 58 -24.55 10.71 -4.29
CA ASP A 58 -23.92 11.75 -3.48
C ASP A 58 -23.27 11.18 -2.21
N LEU A 59 -23.96 10.30 -1.48
CA LEU A 59 -23.43 9.59 -0.33
C LEU A 59 -22.31 8.63 -0.74
N TYR A 60 -22.48 7.94 -1.87
CA TYR A 60 -21.47 7.06 -2.44
C TYR A 60 -20.16 7.80 -2.77
N PHE A 61 -20.25 8.97 -3.40
CA PHE A 61 -19.12 9.85 -3.63
C PHE A 61 -18.48 10.31 -2.31
N ALA A 62 -19.28 10.76 -1.34
CA ALA A 62 -18.80 11.28 -0.07
C ALA A 62 -18.04 10.22 0.77
N LEU A 63 -18.48 8.95 0.73
CA LEU A 63 -17.82 7.86 1.44
C LEU A 63 -16.47 7.45 0.84
N ARG A 64 -16.19 7.81 -0.41
CA ARG A 64 -14.90 7.59 -1.09
C ARG A 64 -13.90 8.68 -0.72
N GLY A 65 -13.43 8.65 0.54
CA GLY A 65 -12.40 9.57 1.05
C GLY A 65 -12.88 10.46 2.20
N GLY A 66 -14.19 10.52 2.44
CA GLY A 66 -14.78 11.30 3.52
C GLY A 66 -14.79 10.62 4.90
N GLY A 67 -14.20 9.42 5.03
CA GLY A 67 -14.10 8.71 6.30
C GLY A 67 -15.48 8.34 6.88
N SER A 68 -15.61 8.38 8.21
CA SER A 68 -16.82 8.00 8.93
C SER A 68 -17.79 9.16 9.18
N ASN A 69 -17.73 10.23 8.38
CA ASN A 69 -18.52 11.46 8.62
C ASN A 69 -20.01 11.33 8.27
N PHE A 70 -20.37 10.38 7.39
CA PHE A 70 -21.70 10.32 6.78
C PHE A 70 -22.58 9.18 7.30
N GLY A 71 -22.09 8.42 8.28
CA GLY A 71 -22.80 7.30 8.88
C GLY A 71 -21.86 6.16 9.28
N ILE A 72 -22.45 5.09 9.80
CA ILE A 72 -21.73 3.86 10.14
C ILE A 72 -21.87 2.91 8.96
N VAL A 73 -20.75 2.61 8.29
CA VAL A 73 -20.73 1.62 7.22
C VAL A 73 -20.68 0.23 7.82
N THR A 74 -21.69 -0.59 7.53
CA THR A 74 -21.86 -1.95 8.05
C THR A 74 -21.42 -3.02 7.07
N ALA A 75 -21.50 -2.76 5.77
CA ALA A 75 -21.05 -3.67 4.73
C ALA A 75 -20.42 -2.94 3.53
N PHE A 76 -19.50 -3.63 2.86
CA PHE A 76 -18.84 -3.18 1.63
C PHE A 76 -18.95 -4.27 0.57
N THR A 77 -19.43 -3.93 -0.61
CA THR A 77 -19.33 -4.78 -1.80
C THR A 77 -18.12 -4.34 -2.61
N VAL A 78 -17.09 -5.17 -2.68
CA VAL A 78 -15.79 -4.80 -3.27
C VAL A 78 -15.42 -5.64 -4.48
N ARG A 79 -14.62 -5.07 -5.38
CA ARG A 79 -14.00 -5.78 -6.49
C ARG A 79 -12.94 -6.76 -5.97
N VAL A 80 -13.01 -7.98 -6.48
CA VAL A 80 -11.98 -9.02 -6.27
C VAL A 80 -11.26 -9.33 -7.58
N PHE A 81 -10.01 -9.72 -7.48
CA PHE A 81 -9.17 -10.14 -8.61
C PHE A 81 -8.41 -11.42 -8.28
N GLN A 82 -7.98 -12.14 -9.32
CA GLN A 82 -7.17 -13.33 -9.15
C GLN A 82 -5.74 -12.90 -8.77
N GLN A 83 -5.25 -13.39 -7.63
CA GLN A 83 -3.89 -13.12 -7.17
C GLN A 83 -3.13 -14.43 -7.00
N GLY A 84 -1.97 -14.51 -7.66
CA GLY A 84 -1.00 -15.58 -7.53
C GLY A 84 0.06 -15.30 -6.46
N ARG A 85 1.24 -15.91 -6.63
CA ARG A 85 2.43 -15.56 -5.84
C ARG A 85 2.97 -14.22 -6.33
N VAL A 86 3.38 -13.38 -5.40
CA VAL A 86 3.96 -12.05 -5.65
C VAL A 86 5.35 -11.97 -5.04
N MET A 87 6.14 -11.00 -5.48
CA MET A 87 7.42 -10.69 -4.86
C MET A 87 7.26 -9.58 -3.83
N SER A 88 7.90 -9.76 -2.68
CA SER A 88 8.15 -8.70 -1.71
C SER A 88 9.63 -8.72 -1.35
N SER A 89 10.30 -7.58 -1.44
CA SER A 89 11.68 -7.41 -0.97
C SER A 89 11.72 -6.29 0.04
N ARG A 90 12.48 -6.47 1.12
CA ARG A 90 12.73 -5.42 2.11
C ARG A 90 14.22 -5.22 2.23
N ALA A 91 14.65 -3.97 2.14
CA ALA A 91 16.05 -3.58 2.08
C ALA A 91 16.32 -2.44 3.07
N THR A 92 17.25 -2.65 4.01
CA THR A 92 17.74 -1.61 4.92
C THR A 92 19.03 -1.04 4.35
N TYR A 93 19.01 0.23 4.00
CA TYR A 93 20.13 0.92 3.35
C TYR A 93 21.17 1.32 4.38
N VAL A 94 22.44 1.32 3.96
CA VAL A 94 23.53 1.84 4.79
C VAL A 94 23.40 3.37 4.92
N PRO A 95 23.78 3.98 6.06
CA PRO A 95 23.52 5.39 6.33
C PRO A 95 24.06 6.37 5.27
N ASP A 96 25.23 6.07 4.68
CA ASP A 96 25.90 6.89 3.66
C ASP A 96 25.23 6.83 2.27
N GLN A 97 24.31 5.89 2.06
CA GLN A 97 23.61 5.70 0.78
C GLN A 97 22.17 6.23 0.79
N THR A 98 21.79 6.97 1.83
CA THR A 98 20.45 7.54 2.02
C THR A 98 20.00 8.37 0.81
N GLU A 99 20.79 9.36 0.39
CA GLU A 99 20.47 10.21 -0.77
C GLU A 99 20.33 9.39 -2.05
N ARG A 100 21.27 8.47 -2.30
CA ARG A 100 21.21 7.59 -3.47
C ARG A 100 19.96 6.71 -3.46
N ALA A 101 19.56 6.19 -2.30
CA ALA A 101 18.34 5.40 -2.16
C ALA A 101 17.09 6.25 -2.46
N LEU A 102 17.04 7.50 -1.98
CA LEU A 102 15.95 8.44 -2.25
C LEU A 102 15.87 8.81 -3.73
N ASP A 103 16.99 9.11 -4.37
CA ASP A 103 17.04 9.45 -5.80
C ASP A 103 16.54 8.29 -6.65
N ASN A 104 17.03 7.07 -6.38
CA ASN A 104 16.58 5.88 -7.10
C ASN A 104 15.10 5.58 -6.83
N ALA A 105 14.62 5.81 -5.62
CA ALA A 105 13.20 5.65 -5.29
C ALA A 105 12.35 6.68 -6.01
N PHE A 106 12.81 7.92 -6.12
CA PHE A 106 12.13 8.98 -6.84
C PHE A 106 12.05 8.66 -8.35
N GLU A 107 13.11 8.12 -8.94
CA GLU A 107 13.11 7.68 -10.34
C GLU A 107 12.05 6.60 -10.62
N LEU A 108 11.79 5.68 -9.68
CA LEU A 108 10.74 4.66 -9.85
C LEU A 108 9.35 5.25 -10.12
N PHE A 109 9.11 6.48 -9.68
CA PHE A 109 7.81 7.15 -9.79
C PHE A 109 7.77 8.30 -10.79
N THR A 110 8.93 8.72 -11.31
CA THR A 110 9.02 9.91 -12.18
C THR A 110 9.62 9.63 -13.55
N LYS A 111 10.40 8.55 -13.70
CA LYS A 111 11.08 8.23 -14.94
C LYS A 111 10.16 7.44 -15.87
N PRO A 112 9.90 7.92 -17.10
CA PRO A 112 9.17 7.15 -18.11
C PRO A 112 9.81 5.78 -18.35
N GLY A 113 8.99 4.75 -18.50
CA GLY A 113 9.40 3.36 -18.61
C GLY A 113 9.59 2.64 -17.27
N LEU A 114 9.86 3.35 -16.17
CA LEU A 114 9.83 2.79 -14.82
C LEU A 114 8.48 3.06 -14.14
N ALA A 115 8.04 4.33 -14.19
CA ALA A 115 6.78 4.78 -13.58
C ALA A 115 5.53 4.16 -14.22
N ASP A 116 5.67 3.62 -15.44
CA ASP A 116 4.58 3.00 -16.20
C ASP A 116 4.35 1.52 -15.83
N ASP A 117 5.23 0.91 -15.02
CA ASP A 117 5.06 -0.50 -14.60
C ASP A 117 3.97 -0.61 -13.52
N GLU A 118 2.76 -0.95 -13.97
CA GLU A 118 1.59 -1.18 -13.11
C GLU A 118 1.80 -2.27 -12.04
N ASN A 119 2.77 -3.19 -12.23
CA ASN A 119 2.98 -4.30 -11.30
C ASN A 119 3.90 -3.92 -10.13
N MET A 120 4.62 -2.81 -10.24
CA MET A 120 5.56 -2.33 -9.24
C MET A 120 4.84 -1.52 -8.16
N GLY A 121 5.19 -1.77 -6.91
CA GLY A 121 4.87 -0.91 -5.78
C GLY A 121 6.10 -0.74 -4.92
N PHE A 122 6.32 0.47 -4.40
CA PHE A 122 7.46 0.74 -3.54
C PHE A 122 7.06 1.67 -2.39
N ASP A 123 7.54 1.37 -1.19
CA ASP A 123 7.35 2.20 0.00
C ASP A 123 8.66 2.32 0.76
N MET A 124 8.87 3.44 1.46
CA MET A 124 10.04 3.66 2.29
C MET A 124 9.64 4.14 3.67
N TYR A 125 10.45 3.81 4.67
CA TYR A 125 10.30 4.37 6.01
C TYR A 125 11.63 4.71 6.64
N TYR A 126 11.61 5.85 7.33
CA TYR A 126 12.66 6.29 8.23
C TYR A 126 12.30 5.92 9.66
N ALA A 127 13.28 5.34 10.35
CA ALA A 127 13.19 4.90 11.73
C ALA A 127 14.36 5.49 12.52
N TYR A 128 14.14 5.97 13.73
CA TYR A 128 15.24 6.35 14.63
C TYR A 128 15.55 5.22 15.61
N ASN A 129 16.78 4.74 15.60
CA ASN A 129 17.29 3.76 16.56
C ASN A 129 17.92 4.48 17.76
N GLN A 130 17.19 4.51 18.89
CA GLN A 130 17.65 5.19 20.10
C GLN A 130 18.91 4.58 20.73
N ALA A 131 19.14 3.28 20.53
CA ALA A 131 20.27 2.59 21.15
C ALA A 131 21.61 2.97 20.49
N GLU A 132 21.60 3.19 19.17
CA GLU A 132 22.78 3.53 18.37
C GLU A 132 22.85 5.04 18.06
N GLY A 133 21.76 5.78 18.25
CA GLY A 133 21.68 7.20 17.92
C GLY A 133 21.60 7.48 16.42
N GLU A 134 21.14 6.51 15.63
CA GLU A 134 21.19 6.55 14.16
C GLU A 134 19.80 6.49 13.52
N PHE A 135 19.70 7.07 12.32
CA PHE A 135 18.53 6.91 11.46
C PHE A 135 18.71 5.71 10.53
N ILE A 136 17.68 4.88 10.45
CA ILE A 136 17.62 3.69 9.61
C ILE A 136 16.61 3.97 8.49
N LEU A 137 17.09 3.95 7.26
CA LEU A 137 16.26 3.98 6.07
C LEU A 137 15.98 2.56 5.59
N THR A 138 14.72 2.22 5.39
CA THR A 138 14.34 0.93 4.82
C THR A 138 13.32 1.11 3.70
N GLY A 139 13.52 0.41 2.59
CA GLY A 139 12.59 0.32 1.47
C GLY A 139 11.93 -1.04 1.40
N SER A 140 10.68 -1.07 0.95
CA SER A 140 9.94 -2.27 0.58
C SER A 140 9.57 -2.21 -0.90
N GLU A 141 10.01 -3.21 -1.64
CA GLU A 141 9.60 -3.46 -3.02
C GLU A 141 8.47 -4.49 -3.03
N TRP A 142 7.48 -4.24 -3.87
CA TRP A 142 6.38 -5.13 -4.15
C TRP A 142 6.28 -5.30 -5.66
N TYR A 143 6.09 -6.54 -6.10
CA TYR A 143 5.84 -6.83 -7.51
C TYR A 143 4.77 -7.89 -7.65
N GLU A 144 3.71 -7.59 -8.38
CA GLU A 144 2.52 -8.44 -8.50
C GLU A 144 2.83 -9.83 -9.07
N LYS A 145 3.89 -9.96 -9.85
CA LYS A 145 4.31 -11.23 -10.46
C LYS A 145 5.37 -11.95 -9.61
N PRO A 146 5.50 -13.28 -9.71
CA PRO A 146 6.49 -14.05 -8.96
C PRO A 146 7.91 -13.93 -9.56
N VAL A 147 8.37 -12.70 -9.78
CA VAL A 147 9.69 -12.39 -10.36
C VAL A 147 10.62 -11.94 -9.24
N ALA A 148 11.69 -12.71 -8.98
CA ALA A 148 12.61 -12.43 -7.87
C ALA A 148 13.35 -11.09 -8.03
N SER A 149 13.70 -10.72 -9.27
CA SER A 149 14.31 -9.43 -9.61
C SER A 149 13.61 -8.78 -10.80
N PRO A 150 12.60 -7.95 -10.56
CA PRO A 150 11.96 -7.15 -11.60
C PRO A 150 12.96 -6.12 -12.14
N PRO A 151 13.09 -5.97 -13.48
CA PRO A 151 14.02 -5.02 -14.08
C PRO A 151 13.80 -3.57 -13.63
N VAL A 152 12.54 -3.20 -13.34
CA VAL A 152 12.18 -1.87 -12.83
C VAL A 152 12.89 -1.52 -11.52
N CYS A 153 13.24 -2.52 -10.70
CA CYS A 153 13.92 -2.33 -9.42
C CYS A 153 15.46 -2.43 -9.52
N ASP A 154 16.05 -2.63 -10.70
CA ASP A 154 17.48 -2.93 -10.82
C ASP A 154 18.37 -1.80 -10.26
N ALA A 155 18.01 -0.54 -10.52
CA ALA A 155 18.78 0.61 -10.07
C ALA A 155 18.78 0.74 -8.52
N ILE A 156 17.61 0.62 -7.88
CA ILE A 156 17.50 0.69 -6.42
C ILE A 156 18.10 -0.55 -5.73
N ARG A 157 18.22 -1.68 -6.44
CA ARG A 157 18.88 -2.89 -5.95
C ARG A 157 20.40 -2.82 -5.97
N GLN A 158 20.99 -1.93 -6.76
CA GLN A 158 22.43 -1.66 -6.76
C GLN A 158 22.87 -0.75 -5.61
N VAL A 159 21.92 -0.12 -4.91
CA VAL A 159 22.25 0.67 -3.72
C VAL A 159 22.67 -0.28 -2.59
N PRO A 160 23.85 -0.06 -1.97
CA PRO A 160 24.33 -0.89 -0.87
C PRO A 160 23.33 -0.97 0.29
N THR A 161 23.17 -2.16 0.87
CA THR A 161 22.22 -2.43 1.96
C THR A 161 22.90 -3.26 3.03
N THR A 162 22.60 -2.98 4.30
CA THR A 162 23.05 -3.80 5.43
C THR A 162 22.31 -5.13 5.46
N ARG A 163 21.04 -5.11 5.06
CA ARG A 163 20.18 -6.29 5.04
C ARG A 163 19.19 -6.19 3.89
N ARG A 164 19.07 -7.27 3.11
CA ARG A 164 18.00 -7.45 2.12
C ARG A 164 17.37 -8.83 2.29
N SER A 165 16.05 -8.88 2.24
CA SER A 165 15.29 -10.13 2.25
C SER A 165 14.23 -10.08 1.17
N THR A 166 14.23 -11.07 0.27
CA THR A 166 13.28 -11.19 -0.83
C THR A 166 12.48 -12.47 -0.67
N THR A 167 11.16 -12.37 -0.78
CA THR A 167 10.23 -13.49 -0.61
C THR A 167 9.27 -13.55 -1.79
N LEU A 168 9.02 -14.77 -2.28
CA LEU A 168 8.01 -15.06 -3.29
C LEU A 168 6.88 -15.88 -2.67
N ALA A 169 5.80 -15.22 -2.28
CA ALA A 169 4.71 -15.85 -1.55
C ALA A 169 3.35 -15.26 -1.92
N THR A 170 2.27 -15.87 -1.43
CA THR A 170 0.92 -15.31 -1.57
C THR A 170 0.79 -14.07 -0.67
N MET A 171 -0.12 -13.15 -1.03
CA MET A 171 -0.36 -11.95 -0.23
C MET A 171 -0.73 -12.24 1.22
N ALA A 172 -1.52 -13.29 1.48
CA ALA A 172 -1.89 -13.70 2.82
C ALA A 172 -0.67 -14.05 3.70
N ASN A 173 0.37 -14.64 3.13
CA ASN A 173 1.58 -15.00 3.88
C ASN A 173 2.55 -13.80 4.03
N LEU A 174 2.57 -12.89 3.06
CA LEU A 174 3.43 -11.70 3.15
C LEU A 174 2.91 -10.70 4.19
N THR A 175 1.59 -10.57 4.34
CA THR A 175 1.00 -9.70 5.36
C THR A 175 1.14 -10.28 6.78
N SER A 176 1.22 -11.60 6.96
CA SER A 176 1.51 -12.19 8.27
C SER A 176 2.97 -11.96 8.70
N VAL A 177 3.92 -11.98 7.75
CA VAL A 177 5.33 -11.68 8.00
C VAL A 177 5.56 -10.21 8.33
N SER A 178 4.82 -9.28 7.70
CA SER A 178 4.91 -7.85 8.02
C SER A 178 4.50 -7.55 9.48
N GLN A 179 3.56 -8.32 10.05
CA GLN A 179 3.17 -8.21 11.46
C GLN A 179 4.30 -8.54 12.44
N GLN A 180 5.08 -9.59 12.15
CA GLN A 180 6.15 -10.03 13.06
C GLN A 180 7.23 -8.95 13.19
N LEU A 181 7.50 -8.21 12.11
CA LEU A 181 8.47 -7.12 12.10
C LEU A 181 7.96 -5.84 12.77
N HIS A 182 6.65 -5.60 12.81
CA HIS A 182 6.09 -4.47 13.57
C HIS A 182 6.14 -4.72 15.09
N ARG A 183 6.16 -5.98 15.53
CA ARG A 183 6.27 -6.36 16.95
C ARG A 183 7.71 -6.35 17.49
N SER A 184 8.74 -6.36 16.64
CA SER A 184 10.14 -6.17 17.08
C SER A 184 10.38 -4.69 17.39
N SER A 185 10.28 -4.36 18.67
CA SER A 185 10.04 -3.04 19.25
C SER A 185 11.26 -2.11 19.34
N LEU A 186 11.96 -1.86 18.24
CA LEU A 186 13.12 -0.93 18.25
C LEU A 186 12.85 0.43 17.61
N VAL A 187 11.68 0.67 17.02
CA VAL A 187 11.38 1.95 16.35
C VAL A 187 10.13 2.58 16.96
N ARG A 188 10.33 3.57 17.84
CA ARG A 188 9.31 4.59 18.13
C ARG A 188 9.59 5.74 17.17
N ASN A 189 8.61 6.12 16.34
CA ASN A 189 8.71 7.11 15.25
C ASN A 189 9.18 6.51 13.91
N ALA A 190 8.30 5.75 13.25
CA ALA A 190 8.46 5.35 11.86
C ALA A 190 7.63 6.28 10.96
N PHE A 191 8.28 7.02 10.07
CA PHE A 191 7.59 7.79 9.03
C PHE A 191 7.58 6.97 7.75
N CYS A 192 6.39 6.57 7.30
CA CYS A 192 6.21 5.84 6.06
C CYS A 192 5.84 6.82 4.93
N VAL A 193 6.61 6.80 3.86
CA VAL A 193 6.29 7.49 2.61
C VAL A 193 5.99 6.41 1.58
N ALA A 194 4.72 6.30 1.21
CA ALA A 194 4.28 5.45 0.12
C ALA A 194 3.95 6.35 -1.07
N PHE A 195 4.65 6.15 -2.18
CA PHE A 195 4.33 6.82 -3.42
C PHE A 195 3.57 5.82 -4.32
N SER A 196 2.53 6.30 -4.98
CA SER A 196 1.82 5.57 -6.02
C SER A 196 1.56 6.57 -7.14
N PRO A 197 2.05 6.34 -8.37
CA PRO A 197 1.68 7.16 -9.51
C PRO A 197 0.16 7.11 -9.65
N PHE A 198 -0.45 8.28 -9.85
CA PHE A 198 -1.87 8.38 -10.13
C PHE A 198 -2.15 7.62 -11.43
N ALA A 199 -2.70 6.41 -11.33
CA ALA A 199 -3.31 5.75 -12.46
C ALA A 199 -4.52 6.58 -12.86
N ASN A 200 -4.46 7.21 -14.03
CA ASN A 200 -5.56 7.96 -14.62
C ASN A 200 -6.80 7.03 -14.68
N PRO A 201 -7.96 7.39 -14.10
CA PRO A 201 -9.15 6.54 -14.17
C PRO A 201 -9.50 6.37 -15.65
N LYS A 202 -9.35 5.14 -16.15
CA LYS A 202 -9.82 4.81 -17.50
C LYS A 202 -11.34 4.98 -17.50
N SER A 203 -11.79 5.89 -18.36
CA SER A 203 -13.18 6.15 -18.76
C SER A 203 -13.93 4.88 -19.14
#